data_AF-A0A535U4Z2-F1
#
_entry.id   AF-A0A535U4Z2-F1
#
_cell.length_a   1.000
_cell.length_b   1.000
_cell.length_c   1.000
_cell.angle_alpha   90.00
_cell.angle_beta   90.00
_cell.angle_gamma   90.00
#
_symmetry.space_group_name_H-M   'P 1'
#
loop_
_entity.id
_entity.type
_entity.pdbx_description
1 polymer ?
#
loop_
_entity_poly.entity_id
_entity_poly.type
_entity_poly.pdbx_seq_one_letter_code
_entity_poly.pdbx_strand_id
1 'polypeptide(L)'
;MNNVVLVGFMGSGKSTVGPQLAQRMNRPFVDLDDVIEADAGQSVAEIFSSEGEAGFREREARCLQRALERKGLVVAVGGGAPMRDDNWVRIRNGNCVIALTAEPDELARRLNGSTDRPMLQLGAPSVITSLLPRRLSRYLEADVVVPTDGIDPEQVAQQLHERLSGNGLQRIRIDVPGSPHEVIVGYGLTHLVPEEISKSPSALVGDISKYPSPSGGRQGGGTVVVVSDQGVADRHAQPLIKALSSAGLSAALHLVPAGEPAKDLAVLAGIYEALAAAGVDRRGALIALGGGSVGDVAGFAAATWMRGIRYIQMPTTLLAMVDSSIGGKTAINLPAGKNLAGAVHQPSAIFCDLD
;
A
#
# COMPACT_ATOMS: atom_id res chain seq x y z
N MET A 1 -9.32 -14.41 -8.56
CA MET A 1 -8.04 -13.67 -8.45
C MET A 1 -7.97 -12.67 -9.60
N ASN A 2 -7.57 -11.44 -9.30
CA ASN A 2 -7.44 -10.34 -10.25
C ASN A 2 -6.19 -10.50 -11.12
N ASN A 3 -6.17 -9.98 -12.35
CA ASN A 3 -4.98 -10.08 -13.22
C ASN A 3 -3.83 -9.23 -12.68
N VAL A 4 -2.60 -9.61 -13.07
CA VAL A 4 -1.42 -8.75 -12.95
C VAL A 4 -1.07 -8.27 -14.35
N VAL A 5 -1.01 -6.96 -14.56
CA VAL A 5 -0.76 -6.37 -15.88
C VAL A 5 0.57 -5.63 -15.87
N LEU A 6 1.53 -6.08 -16.69
CA LEU A 6 2.84 -5.47 -16.84
C LEU A 6 2.79 -4.40 -17.94
N VAL A 7 3.05 -3.16 -17.55
CA VAL A 7 3.20 -1.99 -18.43
C VAL A 7 4.64 -1.49 -18.41
N GLY A 8 4.99 -0.62 -19.36
CA GLY A 8 6.31 0.01 -19.42
C GLY A 8 6.84 0.16 -20.84
N PHE A 9 7.93 0.88 -20.98
CA PHE A 9 8.54 1.15 -22.29
C PHE A 9 9.08 -0.13 -22.96
N MET A 10 9.25 -0.14 -24.28
CA MET A 10 9.89 -1.28 -24.95
C MET A 10 11.33 -1.46 -24.43
N GLY A 11 11.77 -2.69 -24.17
CA GLY A 11 13.08 -2.94 -23.54
C GLY A 11 13.07 -2.89 -21.99
N SER A 12 11.96 -2.52 -21.36
CA SER A 12 11.86 -2.51 -19.88
C SER A 12 11.79 -3.89 -19.23
N GLY A 13 11.80 -4.98 -20.00
CA GLY A 13 11.85 -6.35 -19.49
C GLY A 13 10.51 -7.05 -19.29
N LYS A 14 9.38 -6.51 -19.75
CA LYS A 14 8.04 -7.14 -19.60
C LYS A 14 7.98 -8.59 -20.09
N SER A 15 8.51 -8.86 -21.29
CA SER A 15 8.51 -10.19 -21.92
C SER A 15 9.53 -11.15 -21.28
N THR A 16 10.42 -10.66 -20.40
CA THR A 16 11.41 -11.47 -19.69
C THR A 16 11.01 -11.72 -18.24
N VAL A 17 10.59 -10.67 -17.53
CA VAL A 17 10.11 -10.73 -16.13
C VAL A 17 8.72 -11.39 -16.05
N GLY A 18 7.86 -11.17 -17.05
CA GLY A 18 6.48 -11.66 -17.07
C GLY A 18 6.33 -13.17 -16.94
N PRO A 19 6.98 -13.98 -17.79
CA PRO A 19 6.93 -15.44 -17.68
C PRO A 19 7.43 -15.96 -16.33
N GLN A 20 8.51 -15.38 -15.80
CA GLN A 20 9.11 -15.78 -14.54
C GLN A 20 8.20 -15.44 -13.35
N LEU A 21 7.58 -14.25 -13.35
CA LEU A 21 6.59 -13.86 -12.35
C LEU A 21 5.36 -14.77 -12.40
N ALA A 22 4.87 -15.08 -13.60
CA ALA A 22 3.73 -15.97 -13.80
C ALA A 22 4.00 -17.38 -13.25
N GLN A 23 5.19 -17.94 -13.52
CA GLN A 23 5.63 -19.22 -12.99
C GLN A 23 5.64 -19.20 -11.44
N ARG A 24 6.24 -18.17 -10.83
CA ARG A 24 6.29 -18.03 -9.36
C ARG A 24 4.90 -17.92 -8.74
N MET A 25 3.98 -17.23 -9.41
CA MET A 25 2.59 -17.09 -8.95
C MET A 25 1.71 -18.31 -9.26
N ASN A 26 2.22 -19.31 -9.99
CA ASN A 26 1.43 -20.42 -10.54
C ASN A 26 0.23 -19.94 -11.39
N ARG A 27 0.49 -18.99 -12.28
CA ARG A 27 -0.50 -18.33 -13.14
C ARG A 27 -0.09 -18.40 -14.62
N PRO A 28 -1.05 -18.43 -15.56
CA PRO A 28 -0.69 -18.37 -16.98
C PRO A 28 -0.16 -16.98 -17.35
N PHE A 29 0.88 -16.96 -18.19
CA PHE A 29 1.41 -15.75 -18.82
C PHE A 29 0.76 -15.52 -20.18
N VAL A 30 0.53 -14.26 -20.52
CA VAL A 30 0.05 -13.81 -21.83
C VAL A 30 0.85 -12.57 -22.25
N ASP A 31 1.55 -12.63 -23.37
CA ASP A 31 2.04 -11.43 -24.04
C ASP A 31 0.98 -10.95 -25.03
N LEU A 32 0.59 -9.68 -24.93
CA LEU A 32 -0.44 -9.12 -25.81
C LEU A 32 0.04 -9.07 -27.26
N ASP A 33 1.34 -8.88 -27.50
CA ASP A 33 1.88 -8.88 -28.86
C ASP A 33 1.66 -10.27 -29.51
N ASP A 34 1.91 -11.37 -28.79
CA ASP A 34 1.62 -12.75 -29.26
C ASP A 34 0.13 -12.97 -29.56
N VAL A 35 -0.76 -12.41 -28.72
CA VAL A 35 -2.21 -12.50 -28.94
C VAL A 35 -2.63 -11.76 -30.20
N ILE A 36 -2.04 -10.59 -30.47
CA ILE A 36 -2.31 -9.79 -31.67
C ILE A 36 -1.84 -10.54 -32.92
N GLU A 37 -0.64 -11.12 -32.90
CA GLU A 37 -0.09 -11.88 -34.03
C GLU A 37 -0.91 -13.14 -34.31
N ALA A 38 -1.31 -13.88 -33.28
CA ALA A 38 -2.16 -15.05 -33.41
C ALA A 38 -3.57 -14.70 -33.95
N ASP A 39 -4.14 -13.56 -33.56
CA ASP A 39 -5.44 -13.08 -34.05
C ASP A 39 -5.39 -12.63 -35.52
N ALA A 40 -4.25 -12.09 -35.97
CA ALA A 40 -4.05 -11.63 -37.34
C ALA A 40 -3.53 -12.72 -38.29
N GLY A 41 -2.85 -13.75 -37.78
CA GLY A 41 -2.08 -14.69 -38.58
C GLY A 41 -0.85 -14.06 -39.27
N GLN A 42 -0.39 -12.93 -38.75
CA GLN A 42 0.68 -12.09 -39.29
C GLN A 42 1.49 -11.50 -38.14
N SER A 43 2.77 -11.22 -38.38
CA SER A 43 3.62 -10.53 -37.40
C SER A 43 3.14 -9.09 -37.17
N VAL A 44 3.48 -8.51 -36.01
CA VAL A 44 3.20 -7.09 -35.73
C VAL A 44 3.77 -6.19 -36.83
N ALA A 45 4.92 -6.52 -37.39
CA ALA A 45 5.53 -5.76 -38.48
C ALA A 45 4.69 -5.74 -39.77
N GLU A 46 4.14 -6.89 -40.15
CA GLU A 46 3.26 -7.02 -41.31
C GLU A 46 1.92 -6.29 -41.10
N ILE A 47 1.38 -6.33 -39.87
CA ILE A 47 0.16 -5.59 -39.51
C ILE A 47 0.39 -4.08 -39.65
N PHE A 48 1.50 -3.56 -39.14
CA PHE A 48 1.83 -2.14 -39.30
C PHE A 48 2.00 -1.76 -40.77
N SER A 49 2.58 -2.63 -41.60
CA SER A 49 2.77 -2.36 -43.03
C SER A 49 1.46 -2.40 -43.84
N SER A 50 0.48 -3.20 -43.42
CA SER A 50 -0.77 -3.43 -44.17
C SER A 50 -1.94 -2.58 -43.66
N GLU A 51 -2.10 -2.47 -42.33
CA GLU A 51 -3.21 -1.77 -41.67
C GLU A 51 -2.82 -0.37 -41.16
N GLY A 52 -1.51 -0.06 -41.13
CA GLY A 52 -1.00 1.17 -40.54
C GLY A 52 -1.10 1.19 -39.01
N GLU A 53 -0.63 2.27 -38.39
CA GLU A 53 -0.67 2.39 -36.92
C GLU A 53 -2.11 2.44 -36.38
N ALA A 54 -3.02 3.15 -37.04
CA ALA A 54 -4.41 3.25 -36.59
C ALA A 54 -5.10 1.88 -36.51
N GLY A 55 -4.96 1.05 -37.55
CA GLY A 55 -5.51 -0.30 -37.58
C GLY A 55 -4.88 -1.21 -36.51
N PHE A 56 -3.55 -1.18 -36.36
CA PHE A 56 -2.87 -1.88 -35.27
C PHE A 56 -3.42 -1.48 -33.89
N ARG A 57 -3.63 -0.17 -33.64
CA ARG A 57 -4.12 0.33 -32.35
C ARG A 57 -5.55 -0.10 -32.04
N GLU A 58 -6.41 -0.27 -33.05
CA GLU A 58 -7.76 -0.82 -32.86
C GLU A 58 -7.71 -2.32 -32.56
N ARG A 59 -6.84 -3.07 -33.23
CA ARG A 59 -6.60 -4.49 -32.96
C ARG A 59 -6.02 -4.71 -31.57
N GLU A 60 -5.05 -3.89 -31.17
CA GLU A 60 -4.43 -3.88 -29.83
C GLU A 60 -5.51 -3.71 -28.75
N ALA A 61 -6.41 -2.73 -28.89
CA ALA A 61 -7.50 -2.49 -27.94
C ALA A 61 -8.47 -3.68 -27.84
N ARG A 62 -8.82 -4.31 -28.97
CA ARG A 62 -9.72 -5.47 -29.03
C ARG A 62 -9.09 -6.71 -28.41
N CYS A 63 -7.81 -6.96 -28.66
CA CYS A 63 -7.07 -8.08 -28.08
C CYS A 63 -6.88 -7.89 -26.58
N LEU A 64 -6.59 -6.65 -26.14
CA LEU A 64 -6.46 -6.30 -24.73
C LEU A 64 -7.76 -6.59 -23.98
N GLN A 65 -8.91 -6.15 -24.52
CA GLN A 65 -10.22 -6.42 -23.92
C GLN A 65 -10.45 -7.92 -23.73
N ARG A 66 -10.25 -8.72 -24.80
CA ARG A 66 -10.41 -10.19 -24.75
C ARG A 66 -9.47 -10.85 -23.75
N ALA A 67 -8.22 -10.39 -23.65
CA ALA A 67 -7.24 -10.91 -22.70
C ALA A 67 -7.66 -10.63 -21.25
N LEU A 68 -8.17 -9.43 -20.96
CA LEU A 68 -8.54 -9.00 -19.61
C LEU A 68 -9.89 -9.55 -19.12
N GLU A 69 -10.74 -10.10 -19.99
CA GLU A 69 -11.96 -10.83 -19.59
C GLU A 69 -11.66 -12.11 -18.79
N ARG A 70 -10.51 -12.72 -19.04
CA ARG A 70 -10.00 -13.86 -18.27
C ARG A 70 -9.41 -13.37 -16.95
N LYS A 71 -9.60 -14.13 -15.88
CA LYS A 71 -9.04 -13.85 -14.55
C LYS A 71 -7.86 -14.77 -14.25
N GLY A 72 -6.99 -14.34 -13.34
CA GLY A 72 -5.86 -15.17 -12.91
C GLY A 72 -4.65 -15.14 -13.84
N LEU A 73 -4.54 -14.19 -14.75
CA LEU A 73 -3.40 -14.07 -15.69
C LEU A 73 -2.31 -13.12 -15.19
N VAL A 74 -1.09 -13.31 -15.69
CA VAL A 74 -0.05 -12.26 -15.79
C VAL A 74 0.00 -11.82 -17.26
N VAL A 75 -0.31 -10.56 -17.55
CA VAL A 75 -0.45 -10.04 -18.91
C VAL A 75 0.62 -8.98 -19.17
N ALA A 76 1.49 -9.16 -20.14
CA ALA A 76 2.35 -8.09 -20.64
C ALA A 76 1.65 -7.35 -21.78
N VAL A 77 1.63 -6.01 -21.73
CA VAL A 77 1.04 -5.19 -22.80
C VAL A 77 2.09 -4.40 -23.56
N GLY A 78 1.84 -4.16 -24.84
CA GLY A 78 2.67 -3.30 -25.68
C GLY A 78 2.83 -1.91 -25.07
N GLY A 79 4.02 -1.31 -25.22
CA GLY A 79 4.33 -0.02 -24.59
C GLY A 79 3.49 1.16 -25.06
N GLY A 80 2.68 1.00 -26.12
CA GLY A 80 1.72 2.03 -26.54
C GLY A 80 0.31 1.82 -25.99
N ALA A 81 -0.05 0.60 -25.58
CA ALA A 81 -1.41 0.26 -25.17
C ALA A 81 -1.96 1.14 -24.03
N PRO A 82 -1.19 1.49 -22.97
CA PRO A 82 -1.69 2.32 -21.87
C PRO A 82 -1.95 3.79 -22.26
N MET A 83 -1.54 4.23 -23.44
CA MET A 83 -1.67 5.63 -23.85
C MET A 83 -3.10 6.01 -24.27
N ARG A 84 -3.94 5.03 -24.61
CA ARG A 84 -5.37 5.25 -24.88
C ARG A 84 -6.13 5.19 -23.56
N ASP A 85 -6.89 6.23 -23.23
CA ASP A 85 -7.62 6.30 -21.95
C ASP A 85 -8.56 5.10 -21.73
N ASP A 86 -9.28 4.67 -22.76
CA ASP A 86 -10.15 3.48 -22.68
C ASP A 86 -9.38 2.20 -22.33
N ASN A 87 -8.16 2.04 -22.87
CA ASN A 87 -7.31 0.91 -22.53
C ASN A 87 -6.81 1.02 -21.10
N TRP A 88 -6.46 2.23 -20.66
CA TRP A 88 -5.99 2.48 -19.31
C TRP A 88 -7.06 2.16 -18.27
N VAL A 89 -8.30 2.61 -18.49
CA VAL A 89 -9.45 2.26 -17.63
C VAL A 89 -9.62 0.75 -17.54
N ARG A 90 -9.53 0.01 -18.66
CA ARG A 90 -9.61 -1.46 -18.66
C ARG A 90 -8.45 -2.12 -17.92
N ILE A 91 -7.23 -1.63 -18.14
CA ILE A 91 -6.02 -2.14 -17.48
C ILE A 91 -6.15 -2.00 -15.96
N ARG A 92 -6.62 -0.86 -15.46
CA ARG A 92 -6.78 -0.62 -14.02
C ARG A 92 -8.00 -1.28 -13.39
N ASN A 93 -9.05 -1.55 -14.17
CA ASN A 93 -10.32 -2.03 -13.62
C ASN A 93 -10.19 -3.45 -13.03
N GLY A 94 -10.02 -3.53 -11.72
CA GLY A 94 -9.95 -4.79 -10.98
C GLY A 94 -8.70 -5.61 -11.27
N ASN A 95 -7.61 -5.00 -11.75
CA ASN A 95 -6.31 -5.66 -11.94
C ASN A 95 -5.23 -4.92 -11.13
N CYS A 96 -4.13 -5.61 -10.83
CA CYS A 96 -2.91 -5.00 -10.29
C CYS A 96 -1.97 -4.64 -11.44
N VAL A 97 -1.61 -3.37 -11.57
CA VAL A 97 -0.79 -2.84 -12.65
C VAL A 97 0.63 -2.61 -12.15
N ILE A 98 1.60 -3.19 -12.86
CA ILE A 98 3.02 -3.09 -12.54
C ILE A 98 3.73 -2.42 -13.71
N ALA A 99 4.35 -1.27 -13.48
CA ALA A 99 5.22 -0.61 -14.43
C ALA A 99 6.66 -1.07 -14.25
N LEU A 100 7.24 -1.68 -15.28
CA LEU A 100 8.67 -1.91 -15.37
C LEU A 100 9.33 -0.72 -16.07
N THR A 101 10.29 -0.08 -15.40
CA THR A 101 11.03 1.08 -15.90
C THR A 101 12.50 0.76 -16.10
N ALA A 102 13.15 1.51 -16.97
CA ALA A 102 14.60 1.50 -17.14
C ALA A 102 15.06 2.88 -17.65
N GLU A 103 16.29 3.24 -17.35
CA GLU A 103 16.92 4.47 -17.81
C GLU A 103 17.09 4.47 -19.34
N PRO A 104 17.09 5.65 -20.00
CA PRO A 104 17.20 5.75 -21.46
C PRO A 104 18.41 4.99 -22.04
N ASP A 105 19.57 5.08 -21.39
CA ASP A 105 20.80 4.43 -21.85
C ASP A 105 20.71 2.91 -21.75
N GLU A 106 20.07 2.41 -20.69
CA GLU A 106 19.81 0.98 -20.49
C GLU A 106 18.84 0.44 -21.54
N LEU A 107 17.76 1.18 -21.81
CA LEU A 107 16.80 0.85 -22.86
C LEU A 107 17.48 0.83 -24.23
N ALA A 108 18.32 1.82 -24.54
CA ALA A 108 19.06 1.88 -25.80
C ALA A 108 19.99 0.68 -25.96
N ARG A 109 20.70 0.31 -24.89
CA ARG A 109 21.58 -0.86 -24.86
C ARG A 109 20.82 -2.17 -25.10
N ARG A 110 19.65 -2.34 -24.46
CA ARG A 110 18.79 -3.54 -24.62
C ARG A 110 18.15 -3.65 -26.00
N LEU A 111 17.84 -2.51 -26.62
CA LEU A 111 17.20 -2.45 -27.94
C LEU A 111 18.20 -2.47 -29.09
N ASN A 112 19.51 -2.36 -28.80
CA ASN A 112 20.55 -2.35 -29.82
C ASN A 112 20.55 -3.68 -30.61
N GLY A 113 20.40 -3.61 -31.94
CA GLY A 113 20.34 -4.78 -32.82
C GLY A 113 18.97 -5.47 -32.93
N SER A 114 17.91 -4.97 -32.27
CA SER A 114 16.55 -5.51 -32.44
C SER A 114 15.96 -5.12 -33.80
N THR A 115 15.83 -6.06 -34.72
CA THR A 115 15.27 -5.86 -36.08
C THR A 115 13.75 -6.03 -36.15
N ASP A 116 13.15 -6.68 -35.17
CA ASP A 116 11.76 -7.19 -35.28
C ASP A 116 10.69 -6.15 -34.91
N ARG A 117 11.06 -4.88 -34.69
CA ARG A 117 10.14 -3.85 -34.20
C ARG A 117 10.03 -2.67 -35.18
N PRO A 118 8.87 -2.47 -35.85
CA PRO A 118 8.64 -1.42 -36.85
C PRO A 118 8.90 0.00 -36.34
N MET A 119 8.61 0.25 -35.05
CA MET A 119 8.81 1.57 -34.45
C MET A 119 10.29 1.96 -34.28
N LEU A 120 11.24 1.02 -34.43
CA LEU A 120 12.69 1.28 -34.31
C LEU A 120 13.36 1.64 -35.64
N GLN A 121 12.60 1.89 -36.71
CA GLN A 121 13.15 2.28 -38.03
C GLN A 121 14.01 3.55 -37.98
N LEU A 122 13.78 4.47 -37.03
CA LEU A 122 14.57 5.67 -36.81
C LEU A 122 15.78 5.46 -35.87
N GLY A 123 16.01 4.23 -35.41
CA GLY A 123 17.01 3.85 -34.41
C GLY A 123 16.52 3.99 -32.96
N ALA A 124 16.93 3.06 -32.09
CA ALA A 124 16.48 3.04 -30.69
C ALA A 124 16.69 4.36 -29.91
N PRO A 125 17.84 5.07 -30.01
CA PRO A 125 18.05 6.30 -29.26
C PRO A 125 17.03 7.42 -29.58
N SER A 126 16.67 7.59 -30.87
CA SER A 126 15.75 8.65 -31.31
C SER A 126 14.31 8.38 -30.84
N VAL A 127 13.90 7.10 -30.87
CA VAL A 127 12.60 6.62 -30.41
C VAL A 127 12.46 6.78 -28.90
N ILE A 128 13.50 6.42 -28.14
CA ILE A 128 13.51 6.60 -26.68
C ILE A 128 13.37 8.09 -26.35
N THR A 129 14.20 8.94 -26.96
CA THR A 129 14.21 10.39 -26.69
C THR A 129 12.86 11.06 -26.97
N SER A 130 12.18 10.64 -28.04
CA SER A 130 10.90 11.23 -28.46
C SER A 130 9.69 10.67 -27.71
N LEU A 131 9.66 9.36 -27.43
CA LEU A 131 8.47 8.69 -26.88
C LEU A 131 8.51 8.50 -25.37
N LEU A 132 9.67 8.16 -24.78
CA LEU A 132 9.74 7.82 -23.36
C LEU A 132 9.20 8.94 -22.45
N PRO A 133 9.58 10.22 -22.62
CA PRO A 133 9.07 11.30 -21.77
C PRO A 133 7.55 11.46 -21.84
N ARG A 134 6.94 11.20 -23.01
CA ARG A 134 5.49 11.31 -23.22
C ARG A 134 4.71 10.16 -22.58
N ARG A 135 5.35 9.00 -22.41
CA ARG A 135 4.71 7.79 -21.88
C ARG A 135 4.98 7.56 -20.40
N LEU A 136 6.07 8.12 -19.87
CA LEU A 136 6.51 7.90 -18.50
C LEU A 136 5.45 8.31 -17.48
N SER A 137 4.79 9.45 -17.66
CA SER A 137 3.71 9.91 -16.78
C SER A 137 2.63 8.86 -16.58
N ARG A 138 2.22 8.20 -17.67
CA ARG A 138 1.21 7.14 -17.62
C ARG A 138 1.70 5.89 -16.90
N TYR A 139 2.97 5.49 -17.10
CA TYR A 139 3.52 4.33 -16.40
C TYR A 139 3.62 4.56 -14.89
N LEU A 140 3.94 5.79 -14.48
CA LEU A 140 4.04 6.16 -13.07
C LEU A 140 2.69 6.17 -12.34
N GLU A 141 1.56 6.09 -13.05
CA GLU A 141 0.24 5.91 -12.45
C GLU A 141 -0.05 4.45 -12.03
N ALA A 142 0.83 3.49 -12.34
CA ALA A 142 0.68 2.08 -11.99
C ALA A 142 0.71 1.85 -10.47
N ASP A 143 0.12 0.74 -10.01
CA ASP A 143 0.04 0.41 -8.58
C ASP A 143 1.43 0.05 -8.01
N VAL A 144 2.30 -0.52 -8.83
CA VAL A 144 3.71 -0.77 -8.48
C VAL A 144 4.61 -0.30 -9.62
N VAL A 145 5.64 0.49 -9.31
CA VAL A 145 6.69 0.88 -10.25
C VAL A 145 8.01 0.25 -9.83
N VAL A 146 8.66 -0.45 -10.75
CA VAL A 146 9.91 -1.18 -10.48
C VAL A 146 10.97 -0.85 -11.55
N PRO A 147 12.13 -0.28 -11.16
CA PRO A 147 13.26 -0.14 -12.06
C PRO A 147 13.90 -1.51 -12.33
N THR A 148 14.43 -1.68 -13.53
CA THR A 148 15.04 -2.94 -13.97
C THR A 148 16.51 -2.80 -14.35
N ASP A 149 17.09 -1.62 -14.15
CA ASP A 149 18.47 -1.29 -14.52
C ASP A 149 19.47 -2.09 -13.69
N GLY A 150 20.31 -2.90 -14.35
CA GLY A 150 21.35 -3.68 -13.68
C GLY A 150 20.84 -4.79 -12.75
N ILE A 151 19.54 -5.10 -12.76
CA ILE A 151 18.93 -6.17 -11.95
C ILE A 151 18.61 -7.36 -12.86
N ASP A 152 18.94 -8.56 -12.41
CA ASP A 152 18.58 -9.78 -13.12
C ASP A 152 17.05 -9.95 -13.16
N PRO A 153 16.44 -10.30 -14.32
CA PRO A 153 15.00 -10.48 -14.43
C PRO A 153 14.40 -11.44 -13.40
N GLU A 154 15.14 -12.48 -13.01
CA GLU A 154 14.68 -13.46 -12.02
C GLU A 154 14.57 -12.82 -10.63
N GLN A 155 15.50 -11.94 -10.29
CA GLN A 155 15.45 -11.16 -9.05
C GLN A 155 14.29 -10.17 -9.06
N VAL A 156 14.04 -9.49 -10.20
CA VAL A 156 12.87 -8.60 -10.34
C VAL A 156 11.57 -9.40 -10.15
N ALA A 157 11.45 -10.56 -10.81
CA ALA A 157 10.29 -11.43 -10.68
C ALA A 157 10.10 -11.96 -9.26
N GLN A 158 11.19 -12.31 -8.56
CA GLN A 158 11.16 -12.72 -7.16
C GLN A 158 10.67 -11.59 -6.26
N GLN A 159 11.23 -10.39 -6.37
CA GLN A 159 10.82 -9.24 -5.57
C GLN A 159 9.34 -8.89 -5.80
N LEU A 160 8.89 -8.92 -7.06
CA LEU A 160 7.48 -8.73 -7.40
C LEU A 160 6.61 -9.83 -6.82
N HIS A 161 7.03 -11.09 -6.93
CA HIS A 161 6.29 -12.19 -6.33
C HIS A 161 6.17 -12.02 -4.81
N GLU A 162 7.25 -11.69 -4.10
CA GLU A 162 7.19 -11.45 -2.64
C GLU A 162 6.24 -10.30 -2.29
N ARG A 163 6.31 -9.18 -3.03
CA ARG A 163 5.40 -8.03 -2.86
C ARG A 163 3.94 -8.39 -3.11
N LEU A 164 3.65 -9.21 -4.12
CA LEU A 164 2.29 -9.57 -4.53
C LEU A 164 1.73 -10.76 -3.73
N SER A 165 2.59 -11.69 -3.31
CA SER A 165 2.23 -12.90 -2.55
C SER A 165 1.97 -12.61 -1.08
N GLY A 166 2.52 -11.52 -0.55
CA GLY A 166 2.22 -11.04 0.80
C GLY A 166 0.85 -10.36 0.94
N ASN A 167 -0.11 -10.53 0.04
CA ASN A 167 -1.31 -9.69 -0.06
C ASN A 167 -1.01 -8.17 -0.17
N GLY A 168 0.19 -7.77 -0.64
CA GLY A 168 0.63 -6.37 -0.59
C GLY A 168 1.12 -5.90 0.79
N LEU A 169 1.30 -6.82 1.74
CA LEU A 169 1.77 -6.55 3.10
C LEU A 169 3.31 -6.50 3.16
N GLN A 170 3.88 -5.33 3.41
CA GLN A 170 5.28 -5.13 3.76
C GLN A 170 5.43 -4.95 5.28
N ARG A 171 6.48 -5.53 5.86
CA ARG A 171 6.84 -5.34 7.26
C ARG A 171 8.23 -4.72 7.35
N ILE A 172 8.34 -3.59 8.02
CA ILE A 172 9.58 -2.86 8.25
C ILE A 172 9.83 -2.85 9.75
N ARG A 173 10.96 -3.41 10.18
CA ARG A 173 11.35 -3.41 11.58
C ARG A 173 12.05 -2.10 11.93
N ILE A 174 11.60 -1.48 13.01
CA ILE A 174 12.17 -0.25 13.57
C ILE A 174 12.90 -0.61 14.86
N ASP A 175 14.23 -0.63 14.79
CA ASP A 175 15.08 -0.93 15.94
C ASP A 175 15.40 0.35 16.73
N VAL A 176 14.57 0.65 17.73
CA VAL A 176 14.81 1.73 18.70
C VAL A 176 15.19 1.10 20.05
N PRO A 177 16.26 1.58 20.72
CA PRO A 177 16.68 1.05 22.01
C PRO A 177 15.52 0.97 23.02
N GLY A 178 15.25 -0.23 23.51
CA GLY A 178 14.22 -0.50 24.52
C GLY A 178 12.79 -0.64 24.00
N SER A 179 12.51 -0.35 22.73
CA SER A 179 11.15 -0.46 22.17
C SER A 179 11.16 -0.78 20.66
N PRO A 180 11.74 -1.93 20.24
CA PRO A 180 11.66 -2.36 18.85
C PRO A 180 10.21 -2.65 18.47
N HIS A 181 9.79 -2.23 17.29
CA HIS A 181 8.43 -2.42 16.79
C HIS A 181 8.40 -2.57 15.27
N GLU A 182 7.24 -2.94 14.72
CA GLU A 182 7.05 -3.09 13.28
C GLU A 182 6.18 -1.96 12.70
N VAL A 183 6.53 -1.54 11.50
CA VAL A 183 5.65 -0.81 10.58
C VAL A 183 5.16 -1.80 9.55
N ILE A 184 3.84 -1.91 9.44
CA ILE A 184 3.15 -2.83 8.55
C ILE A 184 2.44 -1.97 7.50
N VAL A 185 2.81 -2.12 6.24
CA VAL A 185 2.27 -1.35 5.11
C VAL A 185 1.53 -2.30 4.19
N GLY A 186 0.33 -1.95 3.74
CA GLY A 186 -0.43 -2.78 2.81
C GLY A 186 -1.88 -2.34 2.68
N TYR A 187 -2.73 -3.18 2.11
CA TYR A 187 -4.15 -2.89 1.92
C TYR A 187 -5.01 -3.76 2.85
N GLY A 188 -6.16 -3.26 3.27
CA GLY A 188 -7.11 -3.96 4.13
C GLY A 188 -6.57 -4.30 5.52
N LEU A 189 -5.62 -3.51 6.05
CA LEU A 189 -4.92 -3.81 7.29
C LEU A 189 -5.82 -3.77 8.53
N THR A 190 -6.97 -3.11 8.46
CA THR A 190 -7.95 -3.05 9.55
C THR A 190 -8.27 -4.42 10.15
N HIS A 191 -8.33 -5.47 9.33
CA HIS A 191 -8.60 -6.85 9.77
C HIS A 191 -7.38 -7.57 10.36
N LEU A 192 -6.18 -7.09 10.06
CA LEU A 192 -4.94 -7.66 10.58
C LEU A 192 -4.61 -7.16 11.98
N VAL A 193 -5.06 -5.96 12.37
CA VAL A 193 -4.79 -5.39 13.70
C VAL A 193 -5.17 -6.35 14.83
N PRO A 194 -6.38 -6.94 14.88
CA PRO A 194 -6.75 -7.88 15.94
C PRO A 194 -5.98 -9.21 15.87
N GLU A 195 -5.61 -9.68 14.67
CA GLU A 195 -4.81 -10.90 14.51
C GLU A 195 -3.41 -10.71 15.08
N GLU A 196 -2.77 -9.58 14.79
CA GLU A 196 -1.43 -9.25 15.33
C GLU A 196 -1.50 -9.05 16.85
N ILE A 197 -2.55 -8.41 17.36
CA ILE A 197 -2.80 -8.31 18.80
C ILE A 197 -2.93 -9.71 19.41
N SER A 198 -3.63 -10.63 18.75
CA SER A 198 -3.83 -11.99 19.25
C SER A 198 -2.56 -12.84 19.23
N LYS A 199 -1.69 -12.64 18.23
CA LYS A 199 -0.38 -13.33 18.14
C LYS A 199 0.58 -12.88 19.24
N SER A 200 0.57 -11.58 19.56
CA SER A 200 1.49 -10.99 20.53
C SER A 200 0.80 -10.00 21.49
N PRO A 201 -0.12 -10.47 22.37
CA PRO A 201 -0.93 -9.57 23.20
C PRO A 201 -0.05 -8.73 24.12
N SER A 202 0.92 -9.34 24.78
CA SER A 202 1.87 -8.66 25.67
C SER A 202 2.78 -7.66 24.96
N ALA A 203 2.94 -7.76 23.64
CA ALA A 203 3.70 -6.80 22.86
C ALA A 203 2.85 -5.59 22.47
N LEU A 204 1.59 -5.80 22.08
CA LEU A 204 0.76 -4.76 21.44
C LEU A 204 -0.27 -4.09 22.34
N VAL A 205 -0.84 -4.82 23.31
CA VAL A 205 -1.90 -4.28 24.18
C VAL A 205 -1.67 -4.58 25.67
N GLY A 206 -1.13 -5.75 26.00
CA GLY A 206 -0.91 -6.27 27.35
C GLY A 206 -1.40 -7.70 27.46
N ASP A 207 -0.95 -8.48 28.47
CA ASP A 207 -1.56 -9.79 28.71
C ASP A 207 -2.96 -9.58 29.29
N ILE A 208 -3.91 -9.57 28.37
CA ILE A 208 -5.34 -9.35 28.55
C ILE A 208 -6.05 -10.64 28.99
N SER A 209 -5.48 -11.80 28.66
CA SER A 209 -6.15 -13.10 28.67
C SER A 209 -6.32 -13.73 30.06
N LYS A 210 -5.75 -13.14 31.12
CA LYS A 210 -5.52 -13.85 32.40
C LYS A 210 -6.33 -13.42 33.61
N TYR A 211 -7.20 -12.40 33.56
CA TYR A 211 -7.90 -11.94 34.79
C TYR A 211 -9.37 -11.53 34.59
N PRO A 212 -10.27 -11.87 35.54
CA PRO A 212 -11.67 -11.45 35.51
C PRO A 212 -11.83 -9.95 35.78
N SER A 213 -12.81 -9.34 35.13
CA SER A 213 -13.24 -7.94 35.35
C SER A 213 -13.49 -7.64 36.84
N PRO A 214 -13.12 -6.46 37.37
CA PRO A 214 -13.39 -6.06 38.77
C PRO A 214 -14.88 -5.96 39.10
N SER A 215 -15.74 -5.85 38.08
CA SER A 215 -17.19 -5.82 38.20
C SER A 215 -17.75 -7.18 37.76
N GLY A 216 -18.26 -7.95 38.73
CA GLY A 216 -18.82 -9.29 38.53
C GLY A 216 -19.87 -9.32 37.41
N GLY A 217 -19.45 -9.78 36.24
CA GLY A 217 -20.22 -9.99 35.02
C GLY A 217 -19.25 -10.22 33.86
N ARG A 218 -19.31 -11.37 33.19
CA ARG A 218 -18.48 -11.74 32.02
C ARG A 218 -18.46 -10.58 30.99
N GLN A 219 -17.37 -10.15 30.34
CA GLN A 219 -16.20 -10.84 29.79
C GLN A 219 -14.93 -9.97 29.96
N GLY A 220 -13.84 -10.54 30.49
CA GLY A 220 -12.54 -9.88 30.60
C GLY A 220 -11.76 -9.99 29.29
N GLY A 221 -11.85 -8.95 28.47
CA GLY A 221 -10.93 -8.63 27.39
C GLY A 221 -10.40 -7.22 27.66
N GLY A 222 -9.13 -6.95 27.37
CA GLY A 222 -8.51 -5.67 27.68
C GLY A 222 -9.13 -4.61 26.83
N THR A 223 -9.39 -3.50 27.48
CA THR A 223 -10.07 -2.38 26.86
C THR A 223 -9.12 -1.64 25.94
N VAL A 224 -9.54 -1.49 24.70
CA VAL A 224 -8.92 -0.65 23.70
C VAL A 224 -9.78 0.59 23.49
N VAL A 225 -9.17 1.77 23.48
CA VAL A 225 -9.83 3.00 23.02
C VAL A 225 -9.24 3.41 21.68
N VAL A 226 -10.10 3.50 20.66
CA VAL A 226 -9.76 4.04 19.34
C VAL A 226 -10.00 5.54 19.37
N VAL A 227 -8.97 6.33 19.12
CA VAL A 227 -9.05 7.80 19.02
C VAL A 227 -8.96 8.18 17.55
N SER A 228 -9.93 8.96 17.07
CA SER A 228 -10.02 9.34 15.65
C SER A 228 -10.71 10.69 15.47
N ASP A 229 -10.47 11.37 14.34
CA ASP A 229 -11.32 12.48 13.93
C ASP A 229 -12.55 11.98 13.17
N GLN A 230 -13.60 12.81 13.07
CA GLN A 230 -14.88 12.42 12.46
C GLN A 230 -14.73 11.90 11.02
N GLY A 231 -13.93 12.58 10.18
CA GLY A 231 -13.84 12.26 8.76
C GLY A 231 -13.17 10.91 8.50
N VAL A 232 -12.19 10.55 9.32
CA VAL A 232 -11.56 9.23 9.32
C VAL A 232 -12.47 8.19 9.96
N ALA A 233 -13.09 8.52 11.10
CA ALA A 233 -13.94 7.60 11.84
C ALA A 233 -15.14 7.10 11.01
N ASP A 234 -15.77 7.99 10.25
CA ASP A 234 -16.92 7.68 9.40
C ASP A 234 -16.64 6.56 8.39
N ARG A 235 -15.38 6.41 7.97
CA ARG A 235 -14.96 5.41 6.98
C ARG A 235 -14.34 4.17 7.62
N HIS A 236 -13.50 4.36 8.62
CA HIS A 236 -12.57 3.32 9.07
C HIS A 236 -12.84 2.81 10.50
N ALA A 237 -13.51 3.58 11.36
CA ALA A 237 -13.65 3.20 12.78
C ALA A 237 -14.59 2.00 12.98
N GLN A 238 -15.74 1.97 12.31
CA GLN A 238 -16.71 0.87 12.50
C GLN A 238 -16.15 -0.49 12.03
N PRO A 239 -15.50 -0.62 10.85
CA PRO A 239 -14.80 -1.85 10.47
C PRO A 239 -13.77 -2.30 11.50
N LEU A 240 -12.96 -1.36 12.04
CA LEU A 240 -11.94 -1.66 13.04
C LEU A 240 -12.53 -2.15 14.35
N ILE A 241 -13.54 -1.46 14.89
CA ILE A 241 -14.21 -1.84 16.15
C ILE A 241 -14.85 -3.22 16.01
N LYS A 242 -15.48 -3.51 14.87
CA LYS A 242 -16.06 -4.82 14.59
C LYS A 242 -14.98 -5.91 14.52
N ALA A 243 -13.84 -5.62 13.89
CA ALA A 243 -12.72 -6.55 13.81
C ALA A 243 -12.14 -6.85 15.21
N LEU A 244 -11.91 -5.82 16.03
CA LEU A 244 -11.44 -5.95 17.42
C LEU A 244 -12.43 -6.75 18.27
N SER A 245 -13.72 -6.45 18.16
CA SER A 245 -14.79 -7.15 18.89
C SER A 245 -14.88 -8.62 18.50
N SER A 246 -14.69 -8.94 17.21
CA SER A 246 -14.69 -10.31 16.70
C SER A 246 -13.49 -11.13 17.24
N ALA A 247 -12.41 -10.45 17.63
CA ALA A 247 -11.26 -11.05 18.31
C ALA A 247 -11.40 -11.08 19.85
N GLY A 248 -12.56 -10.71 20.39
CA GLY A 248 -12.84 -10.72 21.84
C GLY A 248 -12.27 -9.54 22.62
N LEU A 249 -11.88 -8.45 21.93
CA LEU A 249 -11.42 -7.21 22.56
C LEU A 249 -12.59 -6.23 22.73
N SER A 250 -12.70 -5.62 23.90
CA SER A 250 -13.63 -4.51 24.13
C SER A 250 -13.01 -3.25 23.53
N ALA A 251 -13.69 -2.64 22.54
CA ALA A 251 -13.20 -1.45 21.85
C ALA A 251 -14.23 -0.32 21.91
N ALA A 252 -13.80 0.87 22.33
CA ALA A 252 -14.61 2.09 22.32
C ALA A 252 -14.01 3.15 21.40
N LEU A 253 -14.84 3.92 20.71
CA LEU A 253 -14.42 5.06 19.89
C LEU A 253 -14.51 6.35 20.70
N HIS A 254 -13.46 7.16 20.64
CA HIS A 254 -13.46 8.53 21.12
C HIS A 254 -13.09 9.49 19.98
N LEU A 255 -13.94 10.48 19.75
CA LEU A 255 -13.77 11.43 18.66
C LEU A 255 -13.01 12.68 19.13
N VAL A 256 -12.08 13.13 18.30
CA VAL A 256 -11.34 14.38 18.49
C VAL A 256 -11.56 15.32 17.30
N PRO A 257 -11.30 16.63 17.44
CA PRO A 257 -11.31 17.55 16.30
C PRO A 257 -10.31 17.12 15.21
N ALA A 258 -10.62 17.39 13.95
CA ALA A 258 -9.69 17.13 12.85
C ALA A 258 -8.53 18.13 12.82
N GLY A 259 -7.33 17.66 12.48
CA GLY A 259 -6.14 18.50 12.28
C GLY A 259 -5.58 19.10 13.57
N GLU A 260 -4.96 20.28 13.46
CA GLU A 260 -4.25 20.94 14.56
C GLU A 260 -5.07 21.17 15.84
N PRO A 261 -6.39 21.46 15.79
CA PRO A 261 -7.22 21.56 17.00
C PRO A 261 -7.29 20.28 17.85
N ALA A 262 -6.92 19.10 17.30
CA ALA A 262 -6.79 17.87 18.09
C ALA A 262 -5.71 18.01 19.18
N LYS A 263 -4.74 18.90 18.99
CA LYS A 263 -3.55 19.07 19.84
C LYS A 263 -3.77 20.08 20.95
N ASP A 264 -4.99 20.14 21.47
CA ASP A 264 -5.35 21.01 22.58
C ASP A 264 -5.36 20.24 23.91
N LEU A 265 -5.05 20.92 25.01
CA LEU A 265 -5.03 20.33 26.34
C LEU A 265 -6.41 19.81 26.76
N ALA A 266 -7.50 20.47 26.35
CA ALA A 266 -8.86 20.03 26.63
C ALA A 266 -9.20 18.73 25.87
N VAL A 267 -8.69 18.57 24.65
CA VAL A 267 -8.86 17.33 23.88
C VAL A 267 -8.12 16.18 24.57
N LEU A 268 -6.90 16.42 25.03
CA LEU A 268 -6.14 15.45 25.82
C LEU A 268 -6.89 15.01 27.09
N ALA A 269 -7.50 15.96 27.81
CA ALA A 269 -8.33 15.67 28.98
C ALA A 269 -9.54 14.79 28.62
N GLY A 270 -10.21 15.07 27.50
CA GLY A 270 -11.33 14.25 26.99
C GLY A 270 -10.91 12.80 26.68
N ILE A 271 -9.71 12.59 26.15
CA ILE A 271 -9.17 11.25 25.94
C ILE A 271 -8.98 10.53 27.28
N TYR A 272 -8.48 11.19 28.32
CA TYR A 272 -8.35 10.58 29.65
C TYR A 272 -9.70 10.20 30.25
N GLU A 273 -10.73 11.04 30.09
CA GLU A 273 -12.09 10.72 30.55
C GLU A 273 -12.64 9.49 29.81
N ALA A 274 -12.39 9.37 28.50
CA ALA A 274 -12.78 8.21 27.72
C ALA A 274 -12.06 6.93 28.15
N LEU A 275 -10.75 7.01 28.43
CA LEU A 275 -9.97 5.90 28.98
C LEU A 275 -10.52 5.44 30.34
N ALA A 276 -10.82 6.39 31.22
CA ALA A 276 -11.40 6.11 32.53
C ALA A 276 -12.79 5.45 32.41
N ALA A 277 -13.67 6.00 31.56
CA ALA A 277 -15.02 5.50 31.34
C ALA A 277 -15.03 4.08 30.74
N ALA A 278 -14.07 3.78 29.87
CA ALA A 278 -13.91 2.45 29.28
C ALA A 278 -13.20 1.45 30.22
N GLY A 279 -12.69 1.91 31.38
CA GLY A 279 -11.99 1.06 32.35
C GLY A 279 -10.58 0.65 31.90
N VAL A 280 -9.91 1.47 31.10
CA VAL A 280 -8.55 1.19 30.62
C VAL A 280 -7.54 1.25 31.77
N ASP A 281 -6.94 0.11 32.10
CA ASP A 281 -5.84 0.00 33.06
C ASP A 281 -4.46 -0.03 32.36
N ARG A 282 -3.40 -0.35 33.11
CA ARG A 282 -2.02 -0.42 32.57
C ARG A 282 -1.80 -1.50 31.49
N ARG A 283 -2.75 -2.39 31.29
CA ARG A 283 -2.72 -3.49 30.31
C ARG A 283 -3.69 -3.25 29.14
N GLY A 284 -4.42 -2.14 29.15
CA GLY A 284 -5.17 -1.70 27.98
C GLY A 284 -4.28 -0.93 27.01
N ALA A 285 -4.89 -0.47 25.92
CA ALA A 285 -4.17 0.22 24.85
C ALA A 285 -5.00 1.31 24.20
N LEU A 286 -4.30 2.24 23.56
CA LEU A 286 -4.86 3.21 22.63
C LEU A 286 -4.59 2.79 21.19
N ILE A 287 -5.54 3.04 20.29
CA ILE A 287 -5.30 3.03 18.84
C ILE A 287 -5.51 4.44 18.33
N ALA A 288 -4.47 5.04 17.77
CA ALA A 288 -4.56 6.34 17.11
C ALA A 288 -4.89 6.12 15.62
N LEU A 289 -6.15 6.31 15.24
CA LEU A 289 -6.64 6.13 13.88
C LEU A 289 -6.88 7.52 13.24
N GLY A 290 -5.91 8.01 12.47
CA GLY A 290 -6.01 9.33 11.87
C GLY A 290 -4.70 9.89 11.33
N GLY A 291 -4.69 11.18 11.00
CA GLY A 291 -3.47 11.89 10.59
C GLY A 291 -2.53 12.20 11.76
N GLY A 292 -1.44 12.92 11.47
CA GLY A 292 -0.38 13.20 12.45
C GLY A 292 -0.86 13.88 13.74
N SER A 293 -1.82 14.80 13.66
CA SER A 293 -2.37 15.48 14.84
C SER A 293 -3.12 14.54 15.79
N VAL A 294 -3.85 13.56 15.25
CA VAL A 294 -4.51 12.50 16.04
C VAL A 294 -3.45 11.59 16.66
N GLY A 295 -2.45 11.18 15.86
CA GLY A 295 -1.31 10.39 16.32
C GLY A 295 -0.56 11.03 17.48
N ASP A 296 -0.33 12.34 17.40
CA ASP A 296 0.36 13.14 18.40
C ASP A 296 -0.39 13.19 19.74
N VAL A 297 -1.67 13.60 19.73
CA VAL A 297 -2.45 13.73 20.98
C VAL A 297 -2.74 12.38 21.62
N ALA A 298 -3.06 11.35 20.81
CA ALA A 298 -3.31 10.01 21.31
C ALA A 298 -2.02 9.35 21.84
N GLY A 299 -0.90 9.54 21.15
CA GLY A 299 0.40 9.07 21.63
C GLY A 299 0.82 9.74 22.94
N PHE A 300 0.57 11.05 23.09
CA PHE A 300 0.88 11.76 24.34
C PHE A 300 -0.05 11.33 25.48
N ALA A 301 -1.33 11.07 25.17
CA ALA A 301 -2.27 10.47 26.12
C ALA A 301 -1.79 9.09 26.57
N ALA A 302 -1.32 8.24 25.65
CA ALA A 302 -0.78 6.92 25.96
C ALA A 302 0.48 6.98 26.84
N ALA A 303 1.36 7.96 26.60
CA ALA A 303 2.60 8.16 27.35
C ALA A 303 2.35 8.53 28.82
N THR A 304 1.25 9.22 29.09
CA THR A 304 0.99 9.88 30.37
C THR A 304 -0.13 9.20 31.17
N TRP A 305 -1.08 8.54 30.51
CA TRP A 305 -2.11 7.72 31.17
C TRP A 305 -1.45 6.61 31.99
N MET A 306 -1.71 6.60 33.30
CA MET A 306 -1.08 5.68 34.26
C MET A 306 0.46 5.61 34.18
N ARG A 307 1.12 6.68 33.70
CA ARG A 307 2.57 6.78 33.43
C ARG A 307 3.07 5.90 32.27
N GLY A 308 2.19 5.56 31.33
CA GLY A 308 2.55 4.83 30.13
C GLY A 308 1.70 3.58 29.95
N ILE A 309 0.94 3.55 28.86
CA ILE A 309 0.30 2.35 28.31
C ILE A 309 0.77 2.12 26.87
N ARG A 310 0.48 0.93 26.34
CA ARG A 310 0.77 0.62 24.95
C ARG A 310 -0.16 1.40 24.03
N TYR A 311 0.33 1.68 22.83
CA TYR A 311 -0.52 2.24 21.80
C TYR A 311 -0.08 1.78 20.40
N ILE A 312 -1.03 1.74 19.49
CA ILE A 312 -0.85 1.41 18.09
C ILE A 312 -1.17 2.66 17.28
N GLN A 313 -0.39 2.93 16.25
CA GLN A 313 -0.72 3.97 15.27
C GLN A 313 -1.28 3.35 13.99
N MET A 314 -2.34 3.96 13.49
CA MET A 314 -2.95 3.69 12.19
C MET A 314 -3.00 5.00 11.40
N PRO A 315 -1.84 5.47 10.88
CA PRO A 315 -1.76 6.74 10.18
C PRO A 315 -2.57 6.70 8.88
N THR A 316 -3.43 7.71 8.65
CA THR A 316 -4.30 7.78 7.46
C THR A 316 -3.92 8.86 6.46
N THR A 317 -2.84 9.60 6.73
CA THR A 317 -2.27 10.55 5.77
C THR A 317 -0.88 10.12 5.38
N LEU A 318 -0.49 10.36 4.11
CA LEU A 318 0.86 10.01 3.63
C LEU A 318 1.94 10.67 4.49
N LEU A 319 1.76 11.93 4.89
CA LEU A 319 2.67 12.63 5.80
C LEU A 319 2.78 11.92 7.16
N ALA A 320 1.68 11.38 7.69
CA ALA A 320 1.74 10.63 8.93
C ALA A 320 2.46 9.29 8.76
N MET A 321 2.21 8.58 7.66
CA MET A 321 2.83 7.28 7.36
C MET A 321 4.36 7.37 7.23
N VAL A 322 4.90 8.49 6.75
CA VAL A 322 6.34 8.63 6.45
C VAL A 322 7.12 9.53 7.41
N ASP A 323 6.44 10.25 8.31
CA ASP A 323 7.08 11.20 9.23
C ASP A 323 6.53 11.07 10.66
N SER A 324 5.36 11.64 10.95
CA SER A 324 4.89 11.78 12.35
C SER A 324 4.57 10.47 13.08
N SER A 325 4.39 9.35 12.36
CA SER A 325 4.26 8.05 13.00
C SER A 325 5.60 7.44 13.44
N ILE A 326 6.71 7.94 12.90
CA ILE A 326 8.05 7.40 13.08
C ILE A 326 8.83 8.25 14.09
N GLY A 327 9.51 7.60 15.03
CA GLY A 327 10.39 8.26 16.00
C GLY A 327 9.75 8.56 17.37
N GLY A 328 8.46 8.29 17.55
CA GLY A 328 7.79 8.28 18.85
C GLY A 328 7.66 9.66 19.53
N LYS A 329 7.85 10.75 18.78
CA LYS A 329 7.57 12.10 19.30
C LYS A 329 6.06 12.30 19.31
N THR A 330 5.52 12.64 20.48
CA THR A 330 4.08 12.86 20.68
C THR A 330 3.91 14.15 21.46
N ALA A 331 2.98 15.02 21.05
CA ALA A 331 2.85 16.33 21.69
C ALA A 331 1.48 16.99 21.49
N ILE A 332 1.17 17.91 22.39
CA ILE A 332 0.11 18.91 22.23
C ILE A 332 0.71 20.31 22.11
N ASN A 333 -0.11 21.23 21.65
CA ASN A 333 0.21 22.64 21.59
C ASN A 333 -0.15 23.31 22.92
N LEU A 334 0.60 24.35 23.25
CA LEU A 334 0.28 25.28 24.34
C LEU A 334 0.01 26.67 23.73
N PRO A 335 -0.64 27.59 24.46
CA PRO A 335 -0.78 28.98 23.99
C PRO A 335 0.55 29.65 23.62
N ALA A 336 1.65 29.21 24.24
CA ALA A 336 3.00 29.70 23.99
C ALA A 336 3.65 29.14 22.71
N GLY A 337 3.10 28.09 22.09
CA GLY A 337 3.67 27.51 20.87
C GLY A 337 3.28 26.06 20.60
N LYS A 338 3.67 25.60 19.42
CA LYS A 338 3.37 24.25 18.93
C LYS A 338 4.30 23.20 19.53
N ASN A 339 3.77 22.00 19.77
CA ASN A 339 4.52 20.82 20.23
C ASN A 339 5.35 21.02 21.51
N LEU A 340 4.98 21.98 22.36
CA LEU A 340 5.79 22.34 23.53
C LEU A 340 5.63 21.36 24.70
N ALA A 341 4.47 20.72 24.83
CA ALA A 341 4.22 19.71 25.85
C ALA A 341 4.06 18.35 25.19
N GLY A 342 4.94 17.41 25.53
CA GLY A 342 4.98 16.11 24.86
C GLY A 342 5.87 15.11 25.55
N ALA A 343 5.98 13.93 24.94
CA ALA A 343 6.84 12.84 25.37
C ALA A 343 7.45 12.12 24.16
N VAL A 344 8.58 11.45 24.40
CA VAL A 344 9.08 10.42 23.48
C VAL A 344 8.52 9.08 23.96
N HIS A 345 7.52 8.57 23.26
CA HIS A 345 6.82 7.32 23.57
C HIS A 345 6.66 6.53 22.27
N GLN A 346 7.29 5.36 22.18
CA GLN A 346 7.28 4.57 20.95
C GLN A 346 5.97 3.78 20.82
N PRO A 347 5.38 3.69 19.62
CA PRO A 347 4.23 2.81 19.41
C PRO A 347 4.67 1.35 19.52
N SER A 348 3.72 0.48 19.84
CA SER A 348 3.94 -0.97 19.85
C SER A 348 3.88 -1.58 18.44
N ALA A 349 3.15 -0.93 17.53
CA ALA A 349 3.15 -1.21 16.10
C ALA A 349 2.54 -0.02 15.33
N ILE A 350 2.84 0.06 14.03
CA ILE A 350 2.28 1.04 13.10
C ILE A 350 1.66 0.29 11.92
N PHE A 351 0.40 0.58 11.57
CA PHE A 351 -0.31 -0.01 10.42
C PHE A 351 -0.64 1.08 9.41
N CYS A 352 0.10 1.13 8.31
CA CYS A 352 -0.13 2.01 7.17
C CYS A 352 -1.04 1.32 6.16
N ASP A 353 -2.36 1.43 6.38
CA ASP A 353 -3.38 0.92 5.48
C ASP A 353 -3.50 1.84 4.26
N LEU A 354 -3.35 1.29 3.06
CA LEU A 354 -3.31 2.04 1.79
C LEU A 354 -4.69 2.14 1.11
N ASP A 355 -5.74 1.59 1.71
CA ASP A 355 -7.15 1.63 1.24
C ASP A 355 -7.88 2.96 1.50
#